data_AF-A0A536DRP6-F1
#
_entry.id   AF-A0A536DRP6-F1
#
_cell.length_a   1.000
_cell.length_b   1.000
_cell.length_c   1.000
_cell.angle_alpha   90.00
_cell.angle_beta   90.00
_cell.angle_gamma   90.00
#
_symmetry.space_group_name_H-M   'P 1'
#
loop_
_entity.id
_entity.type
_entity.pdbx_description
1 polymer ?
#
loop_
_entity_poly.entity_id
_entity_poly.type
_entity_poly.pdbx_seq_one_letter_code
_entity_poly.pdbx_strand_id
1 'polypeptide(L)'
;MATTIDRVTDLSDIARTVVTGERAGYNTSEHLAHAARQARERNYQDLLIVDADAHHYETESWGDIVKYIEDPVLRHRAQSGPRSGQSSTLMVQHPGNQSNSGRVIRYPRRRLDRVEGGAPRDVEMVRIPTPMLELGMHQETNVEVELSWAYSRWLTEEILPHEPRMKTMIYLPFNTPSACMRVIDEFTGKPGVVGFMVTSPRFRPVHDNVYMPIYRAIEERNMPLGFHAGLGMGMERAWEGMNRFISVHALGFTWFNIVHMTNMLINGIPERFPKLKIIWIESGLAWIPFLMQRLDNEYMMRTSEAPLLKMKPSEYMANRFYYTTQPIENTNLEALQFNLKMINAEKTLLFASDFPHWDFNLPSTIYDLPFLNEQAKRNILGETARQVYNLEV
;
A
#
# COMPACT_ATOMS: atom_id res chain seq x y z
N MET A 1 -15.37 -48.99 -14.60
CA MET A 1 -16.67 -48.28 -14.66
C MET A 1 -16.83 -47.51 -13.36
N ALA A 2 -17.25 -46.26 -13.49
CA ALA A 2 -17.16 -45.20 -12.51
C ALA A 2 -17.99 -45.45 -11.24
N THR A 3 -17.43 -45.07 -10.09
CA THR A 3 -18.20 -44.67 -8.91
C THR A 3 -18.08 -43.17 -8.78
N THR A 4 -19.19 -42.50 -9.04
CA THR A 4 -19.33 -41.05 -9.14
C THR A 4 -19.25 -40.41 -7.74
N ILE A 5 -18.57 -39.27 -7.73
CA ILE A 5 -18.39 -38.35 -6.62
C ILE A 5 -19.72 -37.65 -6.35
N ASP A 6 -20.23 -37.75 -5.13
CA ASP A 6 -21.22 -36.82 -4.59
C ASP A 6 -20.70 -36.31 -3.23
N ARG A 7 -19.98 -35.18 -3.29
CA ARG A 7 -19.81 -34.28 -2.14
C ARG A 7 -20.39 -32.93 -2.55
N VAL A 8 -21.72 -32.86 -2.58
CA VAL A 8 -22.42 -31.58 -2.43
C VAL A 8 -22.27 -31.21 -0.97
N THR A 9 -21.35 -30.29 -0.66
CA THR A 9 -21.33 -29.60 0.63
C THR A 9 -22.66 -28.88 0.78
N ASP A 10 -23.47 -29.37 1.71
CA ASP A 10 -24.72 -28.76 2.12
C ASP A 10 -24.46 -27.34 2.65
N LEU A 11 -24.85 -26.33 1.86
CA LEU A 11 -24.76 -24.92 2.20
C LEU A 11 -26.01 -24.43 2.96
N SER A 12 -26.95 -25.32 3.30
CA SER A 12 -28.23 -24.95 3.91
C SER A 12 -28.13 -24.51 5.38
N ASP A 13 -27.01 -24.79 6.06
CA ASP A 13 -26.78 -24.44 7.47
C ASP A 13 -26.07 -23.10 7.71
N ILE A 14 -25.81 -22.29 6.67
CA ILE A 14 -25.40 -20.89 6.87
C ILE A 14 -26.66 -20.05 7.15
N ALA A 15 -27.30 -20.30 8.29
CA ALA A 15 -28.21 -19.34 8.87
C ALA A 15 -27.41 -18.04 9.07
N ARG A 16 -27.64 -17.05 8.20
CA ARG A 16 -26.99 -15.74 8.25
C ARG A 16 -27.53 -14.96 9.45
N THR A 17 -27.04 -15.27 10.65
CA THR A 17 -27.09 -14.31 11.75
C THR A 17 -26.08 -13.20 11.41
N VAL A 18 -26.53 -12.20 10.68
CA VAL A 18 -25.74 -10.98 10.47
C VAL A 18 -25.79 -10.21 11.78
N VAL A 19 -24.77 -10.38 12.62
CA VAL A 19 -24.57 -9.50 13.78
C VAL A 19 -24.29 -8.11 13.22
N THR A 20 -25.28 -7.24 13.34
CA THR A 20 -25.17 -5.81 13.06
C THR A 20 -24.96 -5.08 14.38
N GLY A 21 -24.01 -4.14 14.43
CA GLY A 21 -23.48 -3.58 15.68
C GLY A 21 -22.08 -4.10 16.00
N GLU A 22 -21.42 -3.53 17.02
CA GLU A 22 -20.11 -3.98 17.53
C GLU A 22 -20.05 -5.51 17.51
N ARG A 23 -19.05 -6.08 16.83
CA ARG A 23 -18.80 -7.52 16.92
C ARG A 23 -18.62 -7.80 18.40
N ALA A 24 -19.59 -8.47 19.03
CA ALA A 24 -19.58 -8.67 20.48
C ALA A 24 -18.22 -9.28 20.88
N GLY A 25 -17.42 -8.51 21.63
CA GLY A 25 -16.06 -8.88 22.03
C GLY A 25 -14.89 -8.51 21.10
N TYR A 26 -15.08 -7.75 20.02
CA TYR A 26 -13.98 -7.16 19.24
C TYR A 26 -13.88 -5.67 19.52
N ASN A 27 -12.82 -5.28 20.22
CA ASN A 27 -12.44 -3.91 20.51
C ASN A 27 -11.00 -3.72 20.00
N THR A 28 -10.75 -2.73 19.15
CA THR A 28 -9.39 -2.44 18.64
C THR A 28 -8.39 -2.27 19.78
N SER A 29 -8.80 -1.67 20.90
CA SER A 29 -7.96 -1.52 22.10
C SER A 29 -7.61 -2.87 22.73
N GLU A 30 -8.57 -3.81 22.78
CA GLU A 30 -8.32 -5.17 23.26
C GLU A 30 -7.48 -5.98 22.28
N HIS A 31 -7.69 -5.79 20.98
CA HIS A 31 -6.89 -6.39 19.92
C HIS A 31 -5.43 -5.93 20.03
N LEU A 32 -5.19 -4.62 20.16
CA LEU A 32 -3.86 -4.05 20.36
C LEU A 32 -3.26 -4.48 21.71
N ALA A 33 -4.06 -4.57 22.78
CA ALA A 33 -3.59 -5.09 24.06
C ALA A 33 -3.18 -6.57 23.97
N HIS A 34 -3.91 -7.37 23.20
CA HIS A 34 -3.53 -8.75 22.91
C HIS A 34 -2.28 -8.81 22.04
N ALA A 35 -2.16 -7.98 21.01
CA ALA A 35 -0.95 -7.86 20.20
C ALA A 35 0.27 -7.47 21.06
N ALA A 36 0.11 -6.56 22.03
CA ALA A 36 1.16 -6.18 22.97
C ALA A 36 1.54 -7.33 23.92
N ARG A 37 0.59 -8.17 24.34
CA ARG A 37 0.91 -9.42 25.08
C ARG A 37 1.68 -10.39 24.20
N GLN A 38 1.21 -10.62 22.98
CA GLN A 38 1.87 -11.48 21.99
C GLN A 38 3.31 -11.03 21.72
N ALA A 39 3.54 -9.72 21.60
CA ALA A 39 4.86 -9.15 21.40
C ALA A 39 5.80 -9.45 22.56
N ARG A 40 5.33 -9.33 23.80
CA ARG A 40 6.11 -9.70 25.00
C ARG A 40 6.38 -11.20 25.08
N GLU A 41 5.37 -12.03 24.83
CA GLU A 41 5.49 -13.50 24.88
C GLU A 41 6.45 -14.05 23.81
N ARG A 42 6.47 -13.42 22.62
CA ARG A 42 7.33 -13.81 21.48
C ARG A 42 8.66 -13.06 21.45
N ASN A 43 8.96 -12.26 22.47
CA ASN A 43 10.16 -11.43 22.56
C ASN A 43 10.43 -10.58 21.31
N TYR A 44 9.40 -9.91 20.78
CA TYR A 44 9.54 -9.05 19.59
C TYR A 44 10.53 -7.90 19.79
N GLN A 45 10.87 -7.53 21.03
CA GLN A 45 11.94 -6.59 21.33
C GLN A 45 13.32 -7.04 20.82
N ASP A 46 13.53 -8.35 20.61
CA ASP A 46 14.78 -8.93 20.10
C ASP A 46 14.75 -9.15 18.57
N LEU A 47 13.67 -8.72 17.91
CA LEU A 47 13.47 -8.82 16.46
C LEU A 47 13.35 -7.43 15.87
N LEU A 48 14.09 -7.18 14.79
CA LEU A 48 13.79 -6.04 13.94
C LEU A 48 12.46 -6.30 13.23
N ILE A 49 11.45 -5.47 13.51
CA ILE A 49 10.19 -5.44 12.78
C ILE A 49 10.06 -4.07 12.13
N VAL A 50 9.92 -4.07 10.81
CA VAL A 50 9.70 -2.85 10.02
C VAL A 50 8.35 -2.98 9.36
N ASP A 51 7.44 -2.08 9.74
CA ASP A 51 6.14 -1.95 9.09
C ASP A 51 6.28 -1.09 7.82
N ALA A 52 6.18 -1.74 6.66
CA ALA A 52 6.38 -1.11 5.36
C ALA A 52 5.14 -0.39 4.82
N ASP A 53 3.97 -0.62 5.43
CA ASP A 53 2.72 -0.01 5.00
C ASP A 53 1.78 0.16 6.17
N ALA A 54 1.53 1.42 6.48
CA ALA A 54 0.57 1.82 7.48
C ALA A 54 0.25 3.31 7.32
N HIS A 55 -0.94 3.64 7.75
CA HIS A 55 -1.71 4.77 7.27
C HIS A 55 -1.93 5.88 8.30
N HIS A 56 -2.06 7.09 7.77
CA HIS A 56 -2.55 8.27 8.46
C HIS A 56 -3.77 8.82 7.73
N TYR A 57 -4.79 9.18 8.50
CA TYR A 57 -5.99 9.81 7.97
C TYR A 57 -5.83 11.31 8.01
N GLU A 58 -5.15 11.84 7.02
CA GLU A 58 -4.74 13.23 6.91
C GLU A 58 -5.88 14.26 6.97
N THR A 59 -7.12 13.83 6.67
CA THR A 59 -8.32 14.66 6.89
C THR A 59 -8.52 15.09 8.34
N GLU A 60 -7.91 14.42 9.32
CA GLU A 60 -7.97 14.81 10.74
C GLU A 60 -7.02 15.95 11.08
N SER A 61 -5.93 16.08 10.32
CA SER A 61 -4.91 17.15 10.45
C SER A 61 -4.98 18.15 9.29
N TRP A 62 -6.13 18.18 8.60
CA TRP A 62 -6.36 19.00 7.40
C TRP A 62 -6.04 20.47 7.64
N GLY A 63 -6.42 21.01 8.80
CA GLY A 63 -6.17 22.42 9.15
C GLY A 63 -4.70 22.80 9.21
N ASP A 64 -3.81 21.85 9.52
CA ASP A 64 -2.36 22.07 9.55
C ASP A 64 -1.73 21.83 8.18
N ILE A 65 -2.15 20.77 7.49
CA ILE A 65 -1.65 20.44 6.14
C ILE A 65 -1.94 21.56 5.15
N VAL A 66 -3.15 22.13 5.13
CA VAL A 66 -3.51 23.14 4.12
C VAL A 66 -2.70 24.43 4.23
N LYS A 67 -2.02 24.69 5.36
CA LYS A 67 -1.12 25.84 5.51
C LYS A 67 0.07 25.76 4.55
N TYR A 68 0.43 24.56 4.12
CA TYR A 68 1.57 24.27 3.25
C TYR A 68 1.23 24.28 1.74
N ILE A 69 -0.05 24.42 1.35
CA ILE A 69 -0.43 24.60 -0.07
C ILE A 69 0.13 25.94 -0.54
N GLU A 70 0.92 25.99 -1.60
CA GLU A 70 1.59 27.21 -2.08
C GLU A 70 0.65 28.12 -2.87
N ASP A 71 -0.23 27.54 -3.68
CA ASP A 71 -1.24 28.28 -4.43
C ASP A 71 -2.26 28.94 -3.48
N PRO A 72 -2.37 30.29 -3.46
CA PRO A 72 -3.23 30.99 -2.51
C PRO A 72 -4.72 30.77 -2.76
N VAL A 73 -5.14 30.51 -4.00
CA VAL A 73 -6.54 30.23 -4.36
C VAL A 73 -6.91 28.83 -3.87
N LEU A 74 -6.05 27.84 -4.13
CA LEU A 74 -6.25 26.48 -3.65
C LEU A 74 -6.20 26.39 -2.13
N ARG A 75 -5.30 27.15 -1.49
CA ARG A 75 -5.20 27.25 -0.03
C ARG A 75 -6.49 27.78 0.56
N HIS A 76 -7.00 28.89 0.01
CA HIS A 76 -8.28 29.46 0.46
C HIS A 76 -9.44 28.49 0.24
N ARG A 77 -9.51 27.83 -0.93
CA ARG A 77 -10.50 26.78 -1.22
C ARG A 77 -10.45 25.65 -0.18
N ALA A 78 -9.26 25.14 0.12
CA ALA A 78 -9.03 24.09 1.11
C ALA A 78 -9.44 24.49 2.54
N GLN A 79 -9.17 25.74 2.93
CA GLN A 79 -9.49 26.30 4.25
C GLN A 79 -10.98 26.60 4.44
N SER A 80 -11.67 26.95 3.36
CA SER A 80 -13.10 27.28 3.33
C SER A 80 -14.02 26.05 3.31
N GLY A 81 -13.47 24.88 2.95
CA GLY A 81 -14.23 23.63 2.84
C GLY A 81 -14.62 23.00 4.20
N PRO A 82 -15.54 22.03 4.21
CA PRO A 82 -15.89 21.29 5.41
C PRO A 82 -14.67 20.62 6.05
N ARG A 83 -14.48 20.79 7.36
CA ARG A 83 -13.32 20.27 8.12
C ARG A 83 -13.46 18.83 8.62
N SER A 84 -14.51 18.11 8.23
CA SER A 84 -14.82 16.78 8.79
C SER A 84 -15.13 15.73 7.72
N GLY A 85 -14.36 14.65 7.70
CA GLY A 85 -14.57 13.46 6.86
C GLY A 85 -13.99 13.57 5.44
N GLN A 86 -14.34 12.62 4.57
CA GLN A 86 -13.93 12.57 3.15
C GLN A 86 -14.47 13.75 2.29
N SER A 87 -15.06 14.78 2.90
CA SER A 87 -15.78 15.87 2.22
C SER A 87 -14.98 17.17 2.16
N SER A 88 -13.65 17.07 1.97
CA SER A 88 -12.87 18.21 1.50
C SER A 88 -13.19 18.41 0.01
N THR A 89 -13.43 19.66 -0.41
CA THR A 89 -13.74 19.99 -1.81
C THR A 89 -12.60 19.71 -2.78
N LEU A 90 -11.40 19.44 -2.26
CA LEU A 90 -10.21 19.09 -3.03
C LEU A 90 -9.95 17.57 -3.09
N MET A 91 -10.64 16.77 -2.28
CA MET A 91 -10.46 15.31 -2.30
C MET A 91 -11.32 14.68 -3.39
N VAL A 92 -10.76 13.64 -4.03
CA VAL A 92 -11.50 12.82 -5.00
C VAL A 92 -12.69 12.18 -4.30
N GLN A 93 -13.88 12.36 -4.89
CA GLN A 93 -15.12 11.77 -4.41
C GLN A 93 -15.45 10.54 -5.23
N HIS A 94 -15.82 9.44 -4.57
CA HIS A 94 -16.20 8.21 -5.26
C HIS A 94 -17.72 8.05 -5.32
N PRO A 95 -18.29 7.74 -6.49
CA PRO A 95 -19.65 7.26 -6.56
C PRO A 95 -19.70 5.82 -6.05
N GLY A 96 -20.41 5.57 -4.95
CA GLY A 96 -20.66 4.21 -4.45
C GLY A 96 -20.82 4.15 -2.94
N ASN A 97 -21.20 2.96 -2.45
CA ASN A 97 -21.43 2.72 -1.04
C ASN A 97 -20.24 1.94 -0.43
N GLN A 98 -19.29 2.66 0.16
CA GLN A 98 -18.21 2.06 0.99
C GLN A 98 -18.63 1.93 2.47
N SER A 99 -19.91 1.71 2.78
CA SER A 99 -20.37 1.65 4.18
C SER A 99 -19.66 0.54 4.94
N ASN A 100 -18.77 0.93 5.84
CA ASN A 100 -18.21 0.07 6.87
C ASN A 100 -19.27 -0.09 7.96
N SER A 101 -20.11 -1.11 7.81
CA SER A 101 -21.18 -1.47 8.75
C SER A 101 -21.20 -2.98 8.99
N GLY A 102 -21.79 -3.41 10.10
CA GLY A 102 -21.70 -4.82 10.53
C GLY A 102 -20.34 -5.14 11.14
N ARG A 103 -19.66 -6.21 10.67
CA ARG A 103 -18.42 -6.72 11.27
C ARG A 103 -17.17 -5.86 10.98
N VAL A 104 -17.28 -4.88 10.08
CA VAL A 104 -16.20 -3.98 9.70
C VAL A 104 -16.44 -2.63 10.39
N ILE A 105 -15.60 -2.28 11.35
CA ILE A 105 -15.76 -1.06 12.16
C ILE A 105 -14.43 -0.29 12.12
N ARG A 106 -14.48 0.97 11.71
CA ARG A 106 -13.37 1.92 11.92
C ARG A 106 -13.55 2.56 13.28
N TYR A 107 -12.51 2.61 14.11
CA TYR A 107 -12.59 3.22 15.44
C TYR A 107 -12.87 4.74 15.31
N PRO A 108 -14.11 5.20 15.59
CA PRO A 108 -14.54 6.56 15.25
C PRO A 108 -14.03 7.59 16.25
N ARG A 109 -13.55 7.14 17.42
CA ARG A 109 -13.03 8.00 18.49
C ARG A 109 -11.52 8.16 18.45
N ARG A 110 -10.82 7.64 17.43
CA ARG A 110 -9.37 7.85 17.25
C ARG A 110 -8.95 9.32 17.36
N ARG A 111 -9.76 10.23 16.81
CA ARG A 111 -9.55 11.70 16.89
C ARG A 111 -9.53 12.26 18.31
N LEU A 112 -9.98 11.48 19.29
CA LEU A 112 -10.05 11.84 20.70
C LEU A 112 -8.93 11.17 21.53
N ASP A 113 -8.15 10.27 20.92
CA ASP A 113 -7.04 9.62 21.60
C ASP A 113 -5.98 10.67 21.93
N ARG A 114 -5.50 10.65 23.17
CA ARG A 114 -4.49 11.57 23.66
C ARG A 114 -3.13 10.89 23.60
N VAL A 115 -2.17 11.57 22.99
CA VAL A 115 -0.75 11.18 23.00
C VAL A 115 -0.09 11.74 24.25
N GLU A 116 0.68 10.91 24.95
CA GLU A 116 1.45 11.34 26.11
C GLU A 116 2.64 12.23 25.67
N GLY A 117 3.01 13.23 26.47
CA GLY A 117 4.24 14.00 26.25
C GLY A 117 4.16 15.19 25.28
N GLY A 118 2.97 15.57 24.80
CA GLY A 118 2.75 16.84 24.08
C GLY A 118 3.25 16.89 22.63
N ALA A 119 3.72 15.76 22.09
CA ALA A 119 3.97 15.61 20.66
C ALA A 119 2.63 15.67 19.86
N PRO A 120 2.66 16.04 18.56
CA PRO A 120 1.48 15.94 17.71
C PRO A 120 0.88 14.53 17.76
N ARG A 121 -0.45 14.42 17.73
CA ARG A 121 -1.12 13.10 17.77
C ARG A 121 -0.66 12.18 16.66
N ASP A 122 -0.37 12.76 15.49
CA ASP A 122 0.06 12.04 14.30
C ASP A 122 1.47 11.44 14.42
N VAL A 123 2.16 11.64 15.54
CA VAL A 123 3.41 10.94 15.86
C VAL A 123 3.16 9.49 16.29
N GLU A 124 2.00 9.21 16.88
CA GLU A 124 1.58 7.83 17.22
C GLU A 124 0.76 7.17 16.09
N MET A 125 0.50 7.89 14.99
CA MET A 125 -0.27 7.43 13.83
C MET A 125 0.56 7.54 12.55
N VAL A 126 0.26 6.74 11.52
CA VAL A 126 1.32 6.18 10.68
C VAL A 126 1.61 6.98 9.38
N ARG A 127 2.24 6.36 8.36
CA ARG A 127 3.29 6.97 7.51
C ARG A 127 2.85 7.33 6.08
N ILE A 128 1.75 6.76 5.61
CA ILE A 128 1.19 6.87 4.25
C ILE A 128 -0.20 7.52 4.34
N PRO A 129 -0.59 8.47 3.47
CA PRO A 129 -1.91 9.08 3.56
C PRO A 129 -3.01 8.13 3.06
N THR A 130 -4.23 8.22 3.60
CA THR A 130 -5.35 7.32 3.25
C THR A 130 -6.30 7.93 2.21
N PRO A 131 -7.13 8.97 2.49
CA PRO A 131 -7.92 9.61 1.44
C PRO A 131 -7.11 10.11 0.23
N MET A 132 -5.84 10.52 0.41
CA MET A 132 -4.99 10.96 -0.71
C MET A 132 -4.50 9.83 -1.62
N LEU A 133 -4.78 8.55 -1.31
CA LEU A 133 -4.48 7.44 -2.21
C LEU A 133 -5.18 7.55 -3.57
N GLU A 134 -6.20 8.40 -3.66
CA GLU A 134 -6.99 8.56 -4.87
C GLU A 134 -6.61 9.85 -5.63
N LEU A 135 -5.64 10.64 -5.14
CA LEU A 135 -5.20 11.88 -5.79
C LEU A 135 -4.68 11.68 -7.22
N GLY A 136 -4.16 10.49 -7.54
CA GLY A 136 -3.72 10.14 -8.89
C GLY A 136 -4.86 10.18 -9.93
N MET A 137 -6.12 10.19 -9.47
CA MET A 137 -7.33 10.28 -10.28
C MET A 137 -7.95 11.68 -10.29
N HIS A 138 -7.34 12.65 -9.59
CA HIS A 138 -7.89 14.01 -9.51
C HIS A 138 -7.90 14.69 -10.89
N GLN A 139 -9.04 15.29 -11.25
CA GLN A 139 -9.22 15.91 -12.58
C GLN A 139 -8.35 17.15 -12.78
N GLU A 140 -8.15 17.94 -11.72
CA GLU A 140 -7.21 19.06 -11.71
C GLU A 140 -5.84 18.56 -11.23
N THR A 141 -4.87 18.36 -12.13
CA THR A 141 -3.54 17.85 -11.76
C THR A 141 -2.77 18.80 -10.84
N ASN A 142 -3.08 20.10 -10.87
CA ASN A 142 -2.49 21.07 -9.95
C ASN A 142 -2.91 20.81 -8.49
N VAL A 143 -4.11 20.28 -8.25
CA VAL A 143 -4.56 19.93 -6.89
C VAL A 143 -3.77 18.74 -6.35
N GLU A 144 -3.50 17.73 -7.18
CA GLU A 144 -2.62 16.61 -6.82
C GLU A 144 -1.23 17.13 -6.41
N VAL A 145 -0.66 18.04 -7.21
CA VAL A 145 0.65 18.65 -6.92
C VAL A 145 0.63 19.42 -5.59
N GLU A 146 -0.32 20.33 -5.39
CA GLU A 146 -0.36 21.17 -4.20
C GLU A 146 -0.67 20.38 -2.92
N LEU A 147 -1.59 19.41 -2.98
CA LEU A 147 -1.92 18.59 -1.81
C LEU A 147 -0.79 17.62 -1.45
N SER A 148 -0.19 16.97 -2.44
CA SER A 148 0.95 16.09 -2.18
C SER A 148 2.16 16.84 -1.64
N TRP A 149 2.44 18.04 -2.17
CA TRP A 149 3.47 18.92 -1.66
C TRP A 149 3.19 19.34 -0.22
N ALA A 150 1.98 19.84 0.04
CA ALA A 150 1.57 20.31 1.36
C ALA A 150 1.66 19.21 2.42
N TYR A 151 1.16 18.01 2.10
CA TYR A 151 1.25 16.85 2.99
C TYR A 151 2.68 16.44 3.26
N SER A 152 3.52 16.38 2.22
CA SER A 152 4.92 15.99 2.34
C SER A 152 5.72 16.97 3.19
N ARG A 153 5.48 18.27 3.03
CA ARG A 153 6.08 19.31 3.88
C ARG A 153 5.63 19.19 5.31
N TRP A 154 4.32 19.16 5.56
CA TRP A 154 3.78 19.01 6.91
C TRP A 154 4.33 17.75 7.61
N LEU A 155 4.31 16.60 6.94
CA LEU A 155 4.81 15.35 7.51
C LEU A 155 6.30 15.44 7.88
N THR A 156 7.12 16.02 7.01
CA THR A 156 8.58 16.09 7.20
C THR A 156 9.03 17.21 8.13
N GLU A 157 8.28 18.30 8.23
CA GLU A 157 8.62 19.47 9.04
C GLU A 157 7.99 19.43 10.44
N GLU A 158 6.79 18.86 10.57
CA GLU A 158 6.01 18.89 11.82
C GLU A 158 5.91 17.54 12.51
N ILE A 159 6.04 16.40 11.81
CA ILE A 159 5.76 15.09 12.40
C ILE A 159 7.04 14.24 12.56
N LEU A 160 7.77 14.00 11.47
CA LEU A 160 9.00 13.18 11.52
C LEU A 160 10.03 13.64 12.57
N PRO A 161 10.22 14.95 12.86
CA PRO A 161 11.17 15.37 13.88
C PRO A 161 10.86 14.87 15.30
N HIS A 162 9.62 14.49 15.58
CA HIS A 162 9.20 14.03 16.92
C HIS A 162 9.34 12.53 17.14
N GLU A 163 9.42 11.71 16.08
CA GLU A 163 9.58 10.25 16.19
C GLU A 163 10.59 9.73 15.18
N PRO A 164 11.87 9.58 15.58
CA PRO A 164 12.94 9.13 14.70
C PRO A 164 12.74 7.73 14.11
N ARG A 165 11.94 6.87 14.76
CA ARG A 165 11.60 5.53 14.23
C ARG A 165 10.64 5.63 13.05
N MET A 166 9.90 6.72 12.93
CA MET A 166 8.97 6.94 11.84
C MET A 166 9.73 7.30 10.57
N LYS A 167 9.43 6.56 9.50
CA LYS A 167 10.00 6.73 8.16
C LYS A 167 8.87 6.83 7.16
N THR A 168 9.03 7.59 6.08
CA THR A 168 7.98 7.77 5.08
C THR A 168 8.50 7.65 3.65
N MET A 169 7.61 7.25 2.76
CA MET A 169 7.79 7.37 1.32
C MET A 169 6.98 8.57 0.83
N ILE A 170 7.64 9.49 0.15
CA ILE A 170 7.03 10.75 -0.28
C ILE A 170 6.17 10.53 -1.52
N TYR A 171 4.94 11.03 -1.50
CA TYR A 171 4.03 10.95 -2.64
C TYR A 171 4.58 11.71 -3.84
N LEU A 172 4.58 11.06 -5.02
CA LEU A 172 4.94 11.69 -6.29
C LEU A 172 3.69 12.00 -7.15
N PRO A 173 3.44 13.28 -7.50
CA PRO A 173 2.31 13.68 -8.33
C PRO A 173 2.55 13.33 -9.81
N PHE A 174 2.44 12.05 -10.14
CA PHE A 174 2.83 11.51 -11.44
C PHE A 174 2.02 12.10 -12.62
N ASN A 175 0.84 12.70 -12.42
CA ASN A 175 0.19 13.38 -13.55
C ASN A 175 0.96 14.63 -14.02
N THR A 176 1.87 15.15 -13.19
CA THR A 176 2.74 16.30 -13.51
C THR A 176 4.22 15.94 -13.34
N PRO A 177 4.89 15.38 -14.37
CA PRO A 177 6.28 14.91 -14.27
C PRO A 177 7.31 15.95 -13.79
N SER A 178 7.14 17.22 -14.15
CA SER A 178 8.01 18.30 -13.67
C SER A 178 7.90 18.52 -12.16
N ALA A 179 6.70 18.37 -11.59
CA ALA A 179 6.50 18.46 -10.15
C ALA A 179 7.11 17.26 -9.41
N CYS A 180 7.12 16.07 -10.01
CA CYS A 180 7.81 14.91 -9.44
C CYS A 180 9.30 15.18 -9.25
N MET A 181 9.97 15.79 -10.23
CA MET A 181 11.38 16.14 -10.12
C MET A 181 11.63 17.12 -8.97
N ARG A 182 10.77 18.16 -8.84
CA ARG A 182 10.83 19.10 -7.71
C ARG A 182 10.70 18.39 -6.36
N VAL A 183 9.75 17.47 -6.23
CA VAL A 183 9.55 16.67 -5.01
C VAL A 183 10.77 15.80 -4.72
N ILE A 184 11.33 15.14 -5.72
CA ILE A 184 12.54 14.32 -5.54
C ILE A 184 13.69 15.20 -5.05
N ASP A 185 13.91 16.36 -5.66
CA ASP A 185 15.02 17.24 -5.28
C ASP A 185 14.87 17.81 -3.86
N GLU A 186 13.65 18.20 -3.46
CA GLU A 186 13.38 18.78 -2.14
C GLU A 186 13.49 17.76 -1.01
N PHE A 187 12.91 16.57 -1.18
CA PHE A 187 12.72 15.64 -0.07
C PHE A 187 13.81 14.58 0.06
N THR A 188 14.64 14.40 -0.96
CA THR A 188 15.80 13.51 -0.86
C THR A 188 16.75 14.00 0.23
N GLY A 189 17.15 13.10 1.13
CA GLY A 189 18.09 13.41 2.21
C GLY A 189 17.46 14.08 3.43
N LYS A 190 16.16 14.39 3.42
CA LYS A 190 15.47 14.83 4.64
C LYS A 190 15.40 13.67 5.65
N PRO A 191 15.63 13.92 6.96
CA PRO A 191 15.52 12.89 7.98
C PRO A 191 14.18 12.17 7.94
N GLY A 192 14.22 10.83 7.90
CA GLY A 192 13.02 9.99 7.88
C GLY A 192 12.43 9.72 6.49
N VAL A 193 12.89 10.37 5.43
CA VAL A 193 12.48 10.05 4.05
C VAL A 193 13.28 8.86 3.53
N VAL A 194 12.59 7.77 3.20
CA VAL A 194 13.22 6.49 2.80
C VAL A 194 12.89 6.03 1.39
N GLY A 195 12.01 6.75 0.69
CA GLY A 195 11.61 6.40 -0.66
C GLY A 195 10.57 7.37 -1.22
N PHE A 196 10.04 7.00 -2.37
CA PHE A 196 8.95 7.71 -3.02
C PHE A 196 7.83 6.75 -3.37
N MET A 197 6.58 7.20 -3.29
CA MET A 197 5.43 6.37 -3.64
C MET A 197 4.54 7.03 -4.68
N VAL A 198 3.83 6.19 -5.41
CA VAL A 198 2.79 6.56 -6.37
C VAL A 198 1.55 5.76 -6.03
N THR A 199 0.40 6.39 -6.20
CA THR A 199 -0.88 5.70 -6.10
C THR A 199 -1.22 5.02 -7.40
N SER A 200 -1.54 3.73 -7.32
CA SER A 200 -1.83 2.89 -8.48
C SER A 200 -3.13 3.25 -9.21
N PRO A 201 -4.22 3.71 -8.54
CA PRO A 201 -5.36 4.30 -9.25
C PRO A 201 -4.92 5.55 -10.02
N ARG A 202 -4.73 5.41 -11.33
CA ARG A 202 -4.32 6.50 -12.23
C ARG A 202 -4.55 6.16 -13.69
N PHE A 203 -4.79 7.19 -14.50
CA PHE A 203 -5.00 7.05 -15.94
C PHE A 203 -3.71 7.06 -16.76
N ARG A 204 -2.68 7.81 -16.33
CA ARG A 204 -1.47 7.97 -17.14
C ARG A 204 -0.59 6.72 -17.05
N PRO A 205 -0.25 6.08 -18.18
CA PRO A 205 0.47 4.80 -18.18
C PRO A 205 1.89 4.93 -17.63
N VAL A 206 2.24 4.10 -16.66
CA VAL A 206 3.53 4.17 -15.92
C VAL A 206 4.78 3.92 -16.79
N HIS A 207 4.63 3.42 -18.01
CA HIS A 207 5.75 3.18 -18.93
C HIS A 207 6.03 4.36 -19.88
N ASP A 208 5.24 5.43 -19.83
CA ASP A 208 5.43 6.63 -20.67
C ASP A 208 6.85 7.20 -20.49
N ASN A 209 7.49 7.58 -21.61
CA ASN A 209 8.86 8.07 -21.62
C ASN A 209 9.05 9.34 -20.79
N VAL A 210 7.98 10.11 -20.52
CA VAL A 210 8.06 11.28 -19.62
C VAL A 210 8.52 10.91 -18.20
N TYR A 211 8.38 9.64 -17.79
CA TYR A 211 8.80 9.17 -16.46
C TYR A 211 10.24 8.65 -16.42
N MET A 212 10.91 8.47 -17.56
CA MET A 212 12.29 7.94 -17.56
C MET A 212 13.26 8.81 -16.75
N PRO A 213 13.21 10.17 -16.82
CA PRO A 213 14.04 11.01 -15.95
C PRO A 213 13.72 10.83 -14.47
N ILE A 214 12.45 10.60 -14.11
CA ILE A 214 12.02 10.37 -12.73
C ILE A 214 12.57 9.05 -12.22
N TYR A 215 12.43 7.96 -13.00
CA TYR A 215 13.00 6.65 -12.65
C TYR A 215 14.53 6.70 -12.52
N ARG A 216 15.22 7.41 -13.42
CA ARG A 216 16.66 7.66 -13.32
C ARG A 216 17.02 8.38 -12.03
N ALA A 217 16.31 9.47 -11.72
CA ALA A 217 16.59 10.29 -10.55
C ALA A 217 16.44 9.52 -9.22
N ILE A 218 15.40 8.69 -9.12
CA ILE A 218 15.17 7.83 -7.95
C ILE A 218 16.25 6.73 -7.85
N GLU A 219 16.59 6.10 -8.98
CA GLU A 219 17.63 5.07 -9.04
C GLU A 219 19.01 5.62 -8.62
N GLU A 220 19.41 6.78 -9.13
CA GLU A 220 20.70 7.42 -8.82
C GLU A 220 20.82 7.78 -7.34
N ARG A 221 19.70 8.05 -6.67
CA ARG A 221 19.62 8.32 -5.23
C ARG A 221 19.56 7.05 -4.38
N ASN A 222 19.54 5.86 -5.00
CA ASN A 222 19.40 4.57 -4.33
C ASN A 222 18.16 4.49 -3.41
N MET A 223 17.06 5.10 -3.86
CA MET A 223 15.78 5.10 -3.14
C MET A 223 14.77 4.16 -3.83
N PRO A 224 13.87 3.50 -3.09
CA PRO A 224 12.80 2.71 -3.68
C PRO A 224 11.64 3.56 -4.19
N LEU A 225 10.93 3.01 -5.18
CA LEU A 225 9.65 3.49 -5.68
C LEU A 225 8.54 2.50 -5.32
N GLY A 226 7.56 2.95 -4.55
CA GLY A 226 6.39 2.17 -4.15
C GLY A 226 5.17 2.45 -5.02
N PHE A 227 4.43 1.41 -5.37
CA PHE A 227 3.12 1.48 -6.02
C PHE A 227 2.07 1.00 -5.03
N HIS A 228 1.37 1.95 -4.43
CA HIS A 228 0.36 1.68 -3.46
C HIS A 228 -0.99 1.49 -4.12
N ALA A 229 -1.61 0.35 -3.84
CA ALA A 229 -2.90 -0.01 -4.34
C ALA A 229 -4.00 0.96 -3.89
N GLY A 230 -5.13 0.88 -4.57
CA GLY A 230 -6.33 1.63 -4.22
C GLY A 230 -7.50 1.17 -5.07
N LEU A 231 -8.68 1.66 -4.75
CA LEU A 231 -9.91 1.13 -5.34
C LEU A 231 -10.13 1.68 -6.75
N GLY A 232 -9.85 2.98 -6.96
CA GLY A 232 -10.29 3.70 -8.17
C GLY A 232 -11.80 3.60 -8.39
N MET A 233 -12.57 3.50 -7.29
CA MET A 233 -13.98 3.12 -7.32
C MET A 233 -14.79 4.09 -8.17
N GLY A 234 -15.49 3.55 -9.17
CA GLY A 234 -16.43 4.30 -10.01
C GLY A 234 -15.80 5.15 -11.12
N MET A 235 -14.48 5.09 -11.29
CA MET A 235 -13.77 5.86 -12.32
C MET A 235 -13.26 4.99 -13.48
N GLU A 236 -13.32 3.66 -13.34
CA GLU A 236 -12.91 2.71 -14.37
C GLU A 236 -14.06 1.87 -14.89
N ARG A 237 -14.06 1.65 -16.20
CA ARG A 237 -15.10 0.87 -16.90
C ARG A 237 -15.16 -0.59 -16.43
N ALA A 238 -14.01 -1.15 -16.01
CA ALA A 238 -13.92 -2.51 -15.50
C ALA A 238 -14.83 -2.76 -14.28
N TRP A 239 -15.19 -1.71 -13.54
CA TRP A 239 -16.01 -1.79 -12.34
C TRP A 239 -17.50 -1.49 -12.60
N GLU A 240 -17.89 -1.06 -13.80
CA GLU A 240 -19.28 -0.66 -14.11
C GLU A 240 -20.30 -1.78 -13.84
N GLY A 241 -19.89 -3.04 -13.99
CA GLY A 241 -20.74 -4.22 -13.71
C GLY A 241 -20.82 -4.62 -12.23
N MET A 242 -20.09 -3.96 -11.33
CA MET A 242 -19.99 -4.35 -9.92
C MET A 242 -20.83 -3.43 -9.04
N ASN A 243 -21.85 -4.00 -8.38
CA ASN A 243 -22.77 -3.24 -7.54
C ASN A 243 -22.53 -3.40 -6.03
N ARG A 244 -21.49 -4.13 -5.61
CA ARG A 244 -21.14 -4.36 -4.20
C ARG A 244 -19.70 -3.97 -3.92
N PHE A 245 -19.48 -3.28 -2.79
CA PHE A 245 -18.15 -2.85 -2.34
C PHE A 245 -17.16 -4.01 -2.24
N ILE A 246 -17.57 -5.17 -1.71
CA ILE A 246 -16.67 -6.33 -1.60
C ILE A 246 -16.05 -6.76 -2.93
N SER A 247 -16.79 -6.66 -4.04
CA SER A 247 -16.28 -7.01 -5.38
C SER A 247 -15.24 -6.00 -5.86
N VAL A 248 -15.53 -4.70 -5.71
CA VAL A 248 -14.60 -3.63 -6.08
C VAL A 248 -13.37 -3.63 -5.15
N HIS A 249 -13.54 -3.94 -3.87
CA HIS A 249 -12.45 -4.03 -2.91
C HIS A 249 -11.51 -5.19 -3.21
N ALA A 250 -12.06 -6.39 -3.43
CA ALA A 250 -11.26 -7.58 -3.69
C ALA A 250 -10.49 -7.52 -5.02
N LEU A 251 -11.00 -6.80 -6.02
CA LEU A 251 -10.40 -6.74 -7.35
C LEU A 251 -9.67 -5.42 -7.63
N GLY A 252 -10.20 -4.30 -7.16
CA GLY A 252 -9.71 -2.95 -7.46
C GLY A 252 -8.29 -2.70 -6.98
N PHE A 253 -8.03 -2.99 -5.70
CA PHE A 253 -6.71 -2.87 -5.08
C PHE A 253 -5.64 -3.66 -5.85
N THR A 254 -5.98 -4.86 -6.33
CA THR A 254 -5.05 -5.71 -7.07
C THR A 254 -4.90 -5.30 -8.54
N TRP A 255 -5.98 -4.85 -9.17
CA TRP A 255 -6.04 -4.70 -10.63
C TRP A 255 -5.09 -3.64 -11.18
N PHE A 256 -5.01 -2.46 -10.55
CA PHE A 256 -4.08 -1.44 -11.00
C PHE A 256 -2.63 -1.89 -10.88
N ASN A 257 -2.28 -2.62 -9.82
CA ASN A 257 -0.94 -3.19 -9.66
C ASN A 257 -0.64 -4.25 -10.73
N ILE A 258 -1.61 -5.11 -11.10
CA ILE A 258 -1.47 -6.02 -12.25
C ILE A 258 -1.16 -5.25 -13.54
N VAL A 259 -1.94 -4.20 -13.83
CA VAL A 259 -1.80 -3.42 -15.06
C VAL A 259 -0.47 -2.68 -15.11
N HIS A 260 -0.09 -1.99 -14.02
CA HIS A 260 1.14 -1.21 -13.96
C HIS A 260 2.37 -2.10 -13.96
N MET A 261 2.36 -3.21 -13.22
CA MET A 261 3.47 -4.15 -13.22
C MET A 261 3.68 -4.75 -14.60
N THR A 262 2.60 -5.20 -15.25
CA THR A 262 2.67 -5.74 -16.62
C THR A 262 3.28 -4.71 -17.55
N ASN A 263 2.82 -3.46 -17.49
CA ASN A 263 3.35 -2.38 -18.31
C ASN A 263 4.83 -2.10 -18.04
N MET A 264 5.26 -2.05 -16.77
CA MET A 264 6.67 -1.83 -16.43
C MET A 264 7.56 -2.98 -16.92
N LEU A 265 7.12 -4.23 -16.74
CA LEU A 265 7.85 -5.42 -17.19
C LEU A 265 7.96 -5.45 -18.70
N ILE A 266 6.84 -5.47 -19.42
CA ILE A 266 6.84 -5.66 -20.88
C ILE A 266 7.58 -4.52 -21.60
N ASN A 267 7.57 -3.30 -21.06
CA ASN A 267 8.33 -2.17 -21.60
C ASN A 267 9.80 -2.12 -21.14
N GLY A 268 10.29 -3.12 -20.41
CA GLY A 268 11.69 -3.26 -20.03
C GLY A 268 12.19 -2.20 -19.05
N ILE A 269 11.32 -1.64 -18.20
CA ILE A 269 11.73 -0.65 -17.19
C ILE A 269 12.81 -1.21 -16.25
N PRO A 270 12.73 -2.46 -15.74
CA PRO A 270 13.79 -3.05 -14.90
C PRO A 270 15.12 -3.27 -15.64
N GLU A 271 15.12 -3.30 -16.97
CA GLU A 271 16.34 -3.39 -17.78
C GLU A 271 16.98 -2.02 -18.01
N ARG A 272 16.15 -0.97 -18.13
CA ARG A 272 16.62 0.42 -18.22
C ARG A 272 17.16 0.95 -16.89
N PHE A 273 16.55 0.52 -15.78
CA PHE A 273 16.88 0.95 -14.41
C PHE A 273 17.11 -0.27 -13.51
N PRO A 274 18.21 -1.03 -13.72
CA PRO A 274 18.44 -2.30 -13.05
C PRO A 274 18.67 -2.22 -11.53
N LYS A 275 18.94 -1.03 -10.99
CA LYS A 275 19.12 -0.78 -9.55
C LYS A 275 17.88 -0.15 -8.90
N LEU A 276 16.88 0.26 -9.67
CA LEU A 276 15.65 0.81 -9.13
C LEU A 276 14.87 -0.28 -8.37
N LYS A 277 14.70 -0.08 -7.06
CA LYS A 277 13.92 -0.98 -6.20
C LYS A 277 12.43 -0.62 -6.36
N ILE A 278 11.62 -1.55 -6.83
CA ILE A 278 10.18 -1.34 -7.04
C ILE A 278 9.39 -2.17 -6.04
N ILE A 279 8.48 -1.53 -5.31
CA ILE A 279 7.67 -2.15 -4.24
C ILE A 279 6.19 -2.09 -4.64
N TRP A 280 5.48 -3.22 -4.56
CA TRP A 280 4.04 -3.31 -4.78
C TRP A 280 3.33 -3.44 -3.44
N ILE A 281 2.52 -2.44 -3.09
CA ILE A 281 1.99 -2.25 -1.75
C ILE A 281 0.45 -2.45 -1.76
N GLU A 282 -0.07 -3.18 -0.78
CA GLU A 282 -1.49 -3.34 -0.45
C GLU A 282 -2.37 -4.05 -1.51
N SER A 283 -1.82 -5.01 -2.28
CA SER A 283 -2.59 -5.75 -3.33
C SER A 283 -2.84 -7.23 -3.04
N GLY A 284 -2.43 -7.71 -1.86
CA GLY A 284 -2.36 -9.12 -1.55
C GLY A 284 -1.31 -9.87 -2.37
N LEU A 285 -1.27 -11.18 -2.24
CA LEU A 285 -0.20 -12.02 -2.79
C LEU A 285 -0.68 -13.03 -3.83
N ALA A 286 -1.97 -13.38 -3.83
CA ALA A 286 -2.49 -14.47 -4.66
C ALA A 286 -2.44 -14.19 -6.17
N TRP A 287 -2.46 -12.92 -6.58
CA TRP A 287 -2.39 -12.52 -7.98
C TRP A 287 -1.00 -12.68 -8.59
N ILE A 288 0.05 -12.67 -7.77
CA ILE A 288 1.44 -12.61 -8.25
C ILE A 288 1.78 -13.90 -9.01
N PRO A 289 1.56 -15.12 -8.46
CA PRO A 289 1.84 -16.34 -9.21
C PRO A 289 0.94 -16.55 -10.44
N PHE A 290 -0.29 -16.02 -10.41
CA PHE A 290 -1.14 -15.98 -11.59
C PHE A 290 -0.47 -15.14 -12.70
N LEU A 291 -0.05 -13.92 -12.36
CA LEU A 291 0.56 -13.02 -13.33
C LEU A 291 1.91 -13.54 -13.83
N MET A 292 2.75 -14.09 -12.95
CA MET A 292 4.03 -14.72 -13.30
C MET A 292 3.83 -15.77 -14.39
N GLN A 293 2.91 -16.72 -14.17
CA GLN A 293 2.65 -17.79 -15.13
C GLN A 293 2.02 -17.27 -16.43
N ARG A 294 1.08 -16.32 -16.32
CA ARG A 294 0.39 -15.77 -17.49
C ARG A 294 1.36 -15.01 -18.39
N LEU A 295 2.20 -14.15 -17.83
CA LEU A 295 3.18 -13.37 -18.58
C LEU A 295 4.30 -14.25 -19.14
N ASP A 296 4.78 -15.25 -18.40
CA ASP A 296 5.78 -16.19 -18.93
C ASP A 296 5.26 -16.92 -20.16
N ASN A 297 4.03 -17.45 -20.10
CA ASN A 297 3.44 -18.16 -21.22
C ASN A 297 3.28 -17.27 -22.46
N GLU A 298 2.76 -16.05 -22.28
CA GLU A 298 2.64 -15.08 -23.38
C GLU A 298 4.00 -14.64 -23.92
N TYR A 299 4.98 -14.40 -23.04
CA TYR A 299 6.34 -13.99 -23.41
C TYR A 299 7.04 -15.06 -24.26
N MET A 300 6.87 -16.35 -23.95
CA MET A 300 7.46 -17.45 -24.74
C MET A 300 6.88 -17.54 -26.16
N MET A 301 5.65 -17.08 -26.38
CA MET A 301 5.01 -17.07 -27.71
C MET A 301 5.25 -15.78 -28.48
N ARG A 302 5.43 -14.66 -27.76
CA ARG A 302 5.41 -13.29 -28.32
C ARG A 302 6.62 -12.46 -27.86
N THR A 303 7.79 -13.09 -27.75
CA THR A 303 9.02 -12.44 -27.25
C THR A 303 9.37 -11.15 -27.99
N SER A 304 9.04 -11.05 -29.28
CA SER A 304 9.24 -9.85 -30.10
C SER A 304 8.51 -8.59 -29.60
N GLU A 305 7.49 -8.75 -28.77
CA GLU A 305 6.74 -7.65 -28.16
C GLU A 305 7.30 -7.19 -26.81
N ALA A 306 8.29 -7.90 -26.28
CA ALA A 306 9.04 -7.50 -25.09
C ALA A 306 10.55 -7.51 -25.39
N PRO A 307 11.02 -6.80 -26.43
CA PRO A 307 12.36 -6.98 -27.00
C PRO A 307 13.50 -6.55 -26.06
N LEU A 308 13.18 -5.81 -24.99
CA LEU A 308 14.17 -5.37 -24.00
C LEU A 308 14.43 -6.41 -22.91
N LEU A 309 13.51 -7.35 -22.68
CA LEU A 309 13.64 -8.31 -21.60
C LEU A 309 14.75 -9.33 -21.88
N LYS A 310 15.61 -9.58 -20.88
CA LYS A 310 16.69 -10.58 -20.92
C LYS A 310 16.39 -11.87 -20.16
N MET A 311 15.32 -11.89 -19.37
CA MET A 311 14.84 -13.03 -18.59
C MET A 311 13.32 -13.09 -18.67
N LYS A 312 12.71 -14.19 -18.21
CA LYS A 312 11.26 -14.30 -18.19
C LYS A 312 10.65 -13.27 -17.23
N PRO A 313 9.42 -12.77 -17.50
CA PRO A 313 8.71 -11.88 -16.58
C PRO A 313 8.71 -12.35 -15.12
N SER A 314 8.46 -13.64 -14.88
CA SER A 314 8.47 -14.25 -13.55
C SER A 314 9.81 -14.11 -12.82
N GLU A 315 10.93 -14.14 -13.54
CA GLU A 315 12.27 -14.01 -12.95
C GLU A 315 12.53 -12.59 -12.43
N TYR A 316 12.01 -11.55 -13.11
CA TYR A 316 12.04 -10.20 -12.57
C TYR A 316 11.13 -10.09 -11.33
N MET A 317 9.91 -10.62 -11.42
CA MET A 317 8.94 -10.55 -10.33
C MET A 317 9.46 -11.23 -9.06
N ALA A 318 10.16 -12.36 -9.17
CA ALA A 318 10.68 -13.10 -8.02
C ALA A 318 12.03 -12.59 -7.49
N ASN A 319 12.78 -11.78 -8.24
CA ASN A 319 14.15 -11.41 -7.85
C ASN A 319 14.46 -9.91 -7.89
N ARG A 320 13.59 -9.08 -8.48
CA ARG A 320 13.84 -7.64 -8.65
C ARG A 320 12.73 -6.74 -8.12
N PHE A 321 11.55 -7.29 -7.86
CA PHE A 321 10.44 -6.58 -7.26
C PHE A 321 10.23 -7.01 -5.81
N TYR A 322 9.63 -6.11 -5.07
CA TYR A 322 9.30 -6.28 -3.66
C TYR A 322 7.79 -6.15 -3.47
N TYR A 323 7.28 -6.76 -2.40
CA TYR A 323 5.85 -6.86 -2.12
C TYR A 323 5.60 -6.60 -0.64
N THR A 324 4.44 -6.08 -0.28
CA THR A 324 4.00 -6.04 1.12
C THR A 324 3.12 -7.22 1.48
N THR A 325 3.12 -7.63 2.75
CA THR A 325 2.34 -8.80 3.21
C THR A 325 0.84 -8.56 3.22
N GLN A 326 0.39 -7.35 3.54
CA GLN A 326 -1.02 -7.04 3.73
C GLN A 326 -1.66 -6.66 2.37
N PRO A 327 -2.92 -7.10 2.11
CA PRO A 327 -3.66 -8.10 2.87
C PRO A 327 -3.17 -9.53 2.57
N ILE A 328 -2.83 -10.31 3.60
CA ILE A 328 -2.37 -11.69 3.39
C ILE A 328 -3.54 -12.68 3.28
N GLU A 329 -3.66 -13.35 2.12
CA GLU A 329 -4.72 -14.34 1.90
C GLU A 329 -4.36 -15.70 2.54
N ASN A 330 -4.65 -15.86 3.83
CA ASN A 330 -4.30 -17.05 4.62
C ASN A 330 -5.44 -18.07 4.83
N THR A 331 -6.56 -17.93 4.12
CA THR A 331 -7.69 -18.87 4.21
C THR A 331 -7.35 -20.27 3.70
N ASN A 332 -6.29 -20.40 2.91
CA ASN A 332 -5.69 -21.66 2.49
C ASN A 332 -4.16 -21.57 2.64
N LEU A 333 -3.60 -22.27 3.63
CA LEU A 333 -2.16 -22.21 3.94
C LEU A 333 -1.28 -22.86 2.86
N GLU A 334 -1.78 -23.86 2.13
CA GLU A 334 -1.04 -24.46 1.02
C GLU A 334 -0.89 -23.48 -0.14
N ALA A 335 -1.97 -22.75 -0.46
CA ALA A 335 -1.95 -21.70 -1.46
C ALA A 335 -1.02 -20.55 -1.04
N LEU A 336 -1.09 -20.12 0.22
CA LEU A 336 -0.17 -19.09 0.75
C LEU A 336 1.29 -19.55 0.67
N GLN A 337 1.59 -20.78 1.10
CA GLN A 337 2.95 -21.33 1.01
C GLN A 337 3.45 -21.35 -0.45
N PHE A 338 2.60 -21.74 -1.39
CA PHE A 338 2.91 -21.70 -2.82
C PHE A 338 3.20 -20.27 -3.29
N ASN A 339 2.37 -19.29 -2.93
CA ASN A 339 2.55 -17.89 -3.30
C ASN A 339 3.90 -17.36 -2.79
N LEU A 340 4.21 -17.58 -1.50
CA LEU A 340 5.45 -17.14 -0.87
C LEU A 340 6.69 -17.78 -1.50
N LYS A 341 6.60 -19.06 -1.88
CA LYS A 341 7.67 -19.74 -2.61
C LYS A 341 7.89 -19.14 -4.00
N MET A 342 6.82 -18.90 -4.76
CA MET A 342 6.90 -18.38 -6.12
C MET A 342 7.54 -16.98 -6.16
N ILE A 343 7.22 -16.12 -5.21
CA ILE A 343 7.76 -14.75 -5.17
C ILE A 343 9.12 -14.66 -4.47
N ASN A 344 9.68 -15.76 -3.99
CA ASN A 344 10.91 -15.78 -3.19
C ASN A 344 10.81 -14.87 -1.95
N ALA A 345 9.74 -15.06 -1.16
CA ALA A 345 9.34 -14.15 -0.09
C ALA A 345 10.43 -13.87 0.95
N GLU A 346 11.35 -14.81 1.19
CA GLU A 346 12.48 -14.62 2.11
C GLU A 346 13.42 -13.47 1.69
N LYS A 347 13.32 -12.98 0.45
CA LYS A 347 14.15 -11.90 -0.09
C LYS A 347 13.36 -10.70 -0.62
N THR A 348 12.08 -10.89 -0.93
CA THR A 348 11.27 -9.90 -1.67
C THR A 348 10.08 -9.38 -0.86
N LEU A 349 9.66 -10.08 0.20
CA LEU A 349 8.48 -9.73 0.95
C LEU A 349 8.83 -8.86 2.16
N LEU A 350 8.09 -7.77 2.33
CA LEU A 350 8.19 -6.83 3.44
C LEU A 350 6.92 -6.94 4.29
N PHE A 351 7.10 -7.07 5.61
CA PHE A 351 5.98 -6.99 6.52
C PHE A 351 5.27 -5.64 6.42
N ALA A 352 3.96 -5.69 6.41
CA ALA A 352 3.05 -4.56 6.41
C ALA A 352 1.87 -4.88 7.33
N SER A 353 1.49 -3.92 8.15
CA SER A 353 0.30 -4.05 8.97
C SER A 353 -0.94 -3.48 8.30
N ASP A 354 -0.82 -2.42 7.49
CA ASP A 354 -1.93 -1.61 7.00
C ASP A 354 -2.77 -0.99 8.14
N PHE A 355 -2.14 -0.77 9.30
CA PHE A 355 -2.82 -0.11 10.42
C PHE A 355 -3.12 1.35 10.06
N PRO A 356 -4.31 1.92 10.37
CA PRO A 356 -5.38 1.39 11.22
C PRO A 356 -6.59 0.86 10.42
N HIS A 357 -6.38 0.29 9.23
CA HIS A 357 -7.48 -0.33 8.49
C HIS A 357 -8.07 -1.51 9.25
N TRP A 358 -9.27 -1.92 8.84
CA TRP A 358 -10.07 -2.91 9.57
C TRP A 358 -9.57 -4.34 9.36
N ASP A 359 -8.85 -4.56 8.27
CA ASP A 359 -8.20 -5.76 7.78
C ASP A 359 -6.69 -5.73 8.01
N PHE A 360 -6.21 -4.89 8.93
CA PHE A 360 -4.80 -4.81 9.30
C PHE A 360 -4.26 -6.17 9.77
N ASN A 361 -2.97 -6.41 9.55
CA ASN A 361 -2.27 -7.63 9.95
C ASN A 361 -1.29 -7.35 11.09
N LEU A 362 -1.22 -8.26 12.05
CA LEU A 362 -0.21 -8.23 13.11
C LEU A 362 1.07 -8.96 12.65
N PRO A 363 2.23 -8.67 13.26
CA PRO A 363 3.45 -9.44 13.00
C PRO A 363 3.29 -10.95 13.25
N SER A 364 2.37 -11.34 14.15
CA SER A 364 2.03 -12.76 14.39
C SER A 364 1.49 -13.48 13.15
N THR A 365 0.90 -12.76 12.19
CA THR A 365 0.43 -13.35 10.92
C THR A 365 1.58 -13.91 10.08
N ILE A 366 2.81 -13.42 10.26
CA ILE A 366 4.02 -13.98 9.65
C ILE A 366 4.74 -14.91 10.63
N TYR A 367 4.91 -14.49 11.88
CA TYR A 367 5.68 -15.22 12.89
C TYR A 367 5.14 -16.64 13.14
N ASP A 368 3.83 -16.80 13.11
CA ASP A 368 3.15 -18.07 13.41
C ASP A 368 2.99 -18.98 12.17
N LEU A 369 3.48 -18.58 10.99
CA LEU A 369 3.40 -19.44 9.79
C LEU A 369 4.27 -20.69 9.94
N PRO A 370 3.69 -21.91 9.88
CA PRO A 370 4.38 -23.14 10.27
C PRO A 370 5.44 -23.60 9.26
N PHE A 371 5.37 -23.10 8.02
CA PHE A 371 6.28 -23.47 6.94
C PHE A 371 7.43 -22.47 6.75
N LEU A 372 7.49 -21.39 7.53
CA LEU A 372 8.61 -20.46 7.54
C LEU A 372 9.60 -20.85 8.63
N ASN A 373 10.89 -20.93 8.28
CA ASN A 373 11.95 -21.05 9.26
C ASN A 373 12.23 -19.69 9.94
N GLU A 374 13.02 -19.69 11.00
CA GLU A 374 13.32 -18.47 11.78
C GLU A 374 14.04 -17.38 10.96
N GLN A 375 14.90 -17.76 10.01
CA GLN A 375 15.56 -16.79 9.15
C GLN A 375 14.57 -16.12 8.18
N ALA A 376 13.67 -16.91 7.58
CA ALA A 376 12.62 -16.41 6.70
C ALA A 376 11.72 -15.42 7.44
N LYS A 377 11.32 -15.74 8.68
CA LYS A 377 10.54 -14.84 9.53
C LYS A 377 11.27 -13.53 9.80
N ARG A 378 12.55 -13.58 10.20
CA ARG A 378 13.39 -12.38 10.40
C ARG A 378 13.51 -11.53 9.15
N ASN A 379 13.67 -12.18 7.99
CA ASN A 379 13.76 -11.47 6.72
C ASN A 379 12.48 -10.72 6.39
N ILE A 380 11.35 -11.42 6.41
CA ILE A 380 10.04 -10.85 6.07
C ILE A 380 9.64 -9.77 7.08
N LEU A 381 9.86 -10.00 8.38
CA LEU A 381 9.48 -9.07 9.44
C LEU A 381 10.31 -7.76 9.42
N GLY A 382 11.57 -7.79 9.00
CA GLY A 382 12.40 -6.58 9.09
C GLY A 382 13.63 -6.50 8.19
N GLU A 383 14.41 -7.57 8.01
CA GLU A 383 15.70 -7.44 7.29
C GLU A 383 15.54 -7.06 5.82
N THR A 384 14.51 -7.57 5.13
CA THR A 384 14.24 -7.19 3.73
C THR A 384 13.96 -5.70 3.64
N ALA A 385 13.08 -5.18 4.50
CA ALA A 385 12.75 -3.75 4.54
C ALA A 385 13.97 -2.90 4.92
N ARG A 386 14.79 -3.35 5.89
CA ARG A 386 16.05 -2.69 6.25
C ARG A 386 16.97 -2.51 5.05
N GLN A 387 17.12 -3.54 4.21
CA GLN A 387 17.95 -3.49 2.99
C GLN A 387 17.33 -2.65 1.88
N VAL A 388 16.01 -2.72 1.69
CA VAL A 388 15.30 -1.98 0.65
C VAL A 388 15.33 -0.48 0.94
N TYR A 389 15.05 -0.08 2.17
CA TYR A 389 14.98 1.31 2.63
C TYR A 389 16.32 1.88 3.12
N ASN A 390 17.39 1.08 3.13
CA ASN A 390 18.72 1.44 3.67
C ASN A 390 18.64 1.96 5.12
N LEU A 391 17.91 1.27 5.99
CA LEU A 391 17.74 1.69 7.39
C LEU A 391 18.98 1.38 8.22
N GLU A 392 19.41 2.38 9.00
CA GLU A 392 20.37 2.21 10.10
C GLU A 392 19.60 1.74 11.33
N VAL A 393 19.94 0.56 11.85
CA VAL A 393 19.26 -0.11 12.99
C VAL A 393 20.21 -0.38 14.13
#